data_AF-A0A803PEA3-F1
#
_entry.id   AF-A0A803PEA3-F1
#
_cell.length_a   1.000
_cell.length_b   1.000
_cell.length_c   1.000
_cell.angle_alpha   90.00
_cell.angle_beta   90.00
_cell.angle_gamma   90.00
#
_symmetry.space_group_name_H-M   'P 1'
#
loop_
_entity.id
_entity.type
_entity.pdbx_description
1 polymer ?
#
loop_
_entity_poly.entity_id
_entity_poly.type
_entity_poly.pdbx_seq_one_letter_code
_entity_poly.pdbx_strand_id
1 'polypeptide(L)' 'MTFVFTKCDKMKVGKGKRPDENIRNFQQLIAENFPKHPPWIMTSSVTGLGRDELLLHMSQLRNYWDQ' A
#
# COMPACT_ATOMS: atom_id res chain seq x y z
N MET A 1 1.48 -2.18 12.09
CA MET A 1 1.33 -3.02 10.89
C MET A 1 0.91 -2.13 9.72
N THR A 2 1.57 -2.25 8.57
CA THR A 2 1.36 -1.42 7.37
C THR A 2 1.27 -2.33 6.15
N PHE A 3 0.34 -2.07 5.23
CA PHE A 3 0.22 -2.82 3.98
C PHE A 3 0.95 -2.12 2.83
N VAL A 4 1.73 -2.86 2.05
CA VAL A 4 2.40 -2.32 0.85
C VAL A 4 1.89 -3.04 -0.38
N PHE A 5 1.13 -2.33 -1.22
CA PHE A 5 0.72 -2.83 -2.53
C PHE A 5 1.86 -2.60 -3.52
N THR A 6 2.32 -3.67 -4.16
CA THR A 6 3.44 -3.60 -5.10
C THR A 6 2.95 -3.77 -6.54
N LYS A 7 3.75 -3.31 -7.50
CA LYS A 7 3.48 -3.42 -8.95
C LYS A 7 2.18 -2.71 -9.38
N CYS A 8 1.87 -1.57 -8.76
CA CYS A 8 0.65 -0.80 -9.04
C CYS A 8 0.63 -0.14 -10.44
N ASP A 9 1.72 -0.26 -11.21
CA ASP A 9 1.77 0.05 -12.64
C ASP A 9 1.07 -1.00 -13.52
N LYS A 10 0.87 -2.23 -13.00
CA LYS A 10 0.28 -3.32 -13.77
C LYS A 10 -1.23 -3.37 -13.60
N MET A 11 -1.93 -3.45 -14.72
CA MET A 11 -3.32 -3.90 -14.76
C MET A 11 -3.37 -5.42 -14.96
N LYS A 12 -4.30 -6.10 -14.27
CA LYS A 12 -4.48 -7.55 -14.43
C LYS A 12 -4.95 -7.84 -15.87
N VAL A 13 -4.17 -8.61 -16.62
CA VAL A 13 -4.49 -8.93 -18.03
C VAL A 13 -5.79 -9.74 -18.09
N GLY A 14 -6.71 -9.36 -18.97
CA GLY A 14 -7.94 -10.11 -19.30
C GLY A 14 -9.24 -9.56 -18.71
N LYS A 15 -9.24 -9.04 -17.46
CA LYS A 15 -10.41 -8.41 -16.80
C LYS A 15 -10.01 -7.46 -15.64
N GLY A 16 -8.89 -6.77 -15.75
CA GLY A 16 -8.30 -6.03 -14.63
C GLY A 16 -9.05 -4.77 -14.26
N LYS A 17 -9.71 -4.79 -13.09
CA LYS A 17 -10.07 -3.59 -12.33
C LYS A 17 -8.81 -2.73 -12.13
N ARG A 18 -8.95 -1.42 -12.25
CA ARG A 18 -7.84 -0.48 -12.07
C ARG A 18 -7.26 -0.64 -10.64
N PRO A 19 -5.95 -0.39 -10.41
CA PRO A 19 -5.30 -0.62 -9.12
C PRO A 19 -6.01 0.06 -7.93
N ASP A 20 -6.53 1.26 -8.13
CA ASP A 20 -7.36 2.02 -7.19
C ASP A 20 -8.64 1.27 -6.78
N GLU A 21 -9.32 0.62 -7.72
CA GLU A 21 -10.52 -0.16 -7.42
C GLU A 21 -10.19 -1.42 -6.62
N ASN A 22 -9.06 -2.07 -6.89
CA ASN A 22 -8.60 -3.22 -6.09
C ASN A 22 -8.28 -2.80 -4.65
N ILE A 23 -7.64 -1.64 -4.48
CA ILE A 23 -7.31 -1.09 -3.16
C ILE A 23 -8.57 -0.73 -2.41
N ARG A 24 -9.56 -0.12 -3.08
CA ARG A 24 -10.85 0.20 -2.46
C ARG A 24 -11.59 -1.05 -1.98
N ASN A 25 -11.63 -2.10 -2.80
CA ASN A 25 -12.26 -3.37 -2.42
C ASN A 25 -11.53 -4.01 -1.24
N PHE A 26 -10.19 -3.96 -1.25
CA PHE A 26 -9.40 -4.45 -0.13
C PHE A 26 -9.67 -3.63 1.14
N GLN A 27 -9.68 -2.30 1.06
CA GLN A 27 -10.00 -1.41 2.20
C GLN A 27 -11.35 -1.72 2.84
N GLN A 28 -12.38 -1.99 2.02
CA GLN A 28 -13.69 -2.42 2.52
C GLN A 28 -13.61 -3.75 3.27
N LEU A 29 -12.89 -4.74 2.70
CA LEU A 29 -12.67 -6.02 3.36
C LEU A 29 -11.93 -5.87 4.71
N ILE A 30 -10.92 -5.00 4.79
CA ILE A 30 -10.20 -4.80 6.05
C ILE A 30 -11.06 -4.04 7.08
N ALA A 31 -11.97 -3.17 6.63
CA ALA A 31 -12.87 -2.40 7.50
C ALA A 31 -13.69 -3.30 8.42
N GLU A 32 -14.10 -4.44 7.90
CA GLU A 32 -14.91 -5.42 8.61
C GLU A 32 -14.10 -6.16 9.69
N ASN A 33 -12.78 -6.21 9.55
CA ASN A 33 -11.90 -7.06 10.36
C ASN A 33 -10.98 -6.27 11.30
N PHE A 34 -10.81 -4.97 11.09
CA PHE A 34 -9.85 -4.14 11.84
C PHE A 34 -10.53 -2.91 12.44
N PRO A 35 -10.60 -2.79 13.79
CA PRO A 35 -11.17 -1.62 14.46
C PRO A 35 -10.49 -0.30 14.09
N LYS A 36 -9.19 -0.36 13.75
CA LYS A 36 -8.43 0.76 13.21
C LYS A 36 -7.77 0.30 11.92
N HIS A 37 -8.10 0.99 10.83
CA HIS A 37 -7.50 0.73 9.54
C HIS A 37 -5.99 0.90 9.59
N PRO A 38 -5.21 -0.14 9.25
CA PRO A 38 -3.77 0.01 9.13
C PRO A 38 -3.42 0.92 7.95
N PRO A 39 -2.33 1.70 8.06
CA PRO A 39 -1.82 2.48 6.94
C PRO A 39 -1.45 1.58 5.77
N TRP A 40 -1.51 2.12 4.56
CA TRP A 40 -1.15 1.42 3.35
C TRP A 40 -0.42 2.32 2.36
N ILE A 41 0.44 1.74 1.53
CA ILE A 41 1.27 2.45 0.54
C ILE A 41 1.19 1.71 -0.79
N MET A 42 1.02 2.44 -1.90
CA MET A 42 1.16 1.90 -3.26
C MET A 42 2.57 2.08 -3.76
N THR A 43 3.11 1.05 -4.42
CA THR A 43 4.46 1.11 -4.96
C THR A 43 4.58 0.49 -6.35
N SER A 44 5.50 1.02 -7.14
CA SER A 44 5.98 0.38 -8.36
C SER A 44 7.48 0.58 -8.49
N SER A 45 8.22 -0.52 -8.64
CA SER A 45 9.66 -0.46 -8.92
C SER A 45 9.97 0.01 -10.34
N VAL A 46 9.01 -0.08 -11.26
CA VAL A 46 9.18 0.29 -12.67
C VAL A 46 8.97 1.80 -12.85
N THR A 47 7.91 2.35 -12.26
CA THR A 47 7.58 3.78 -12.42
C THR A 47 8.13 4.65 -11.30
N GLY A 48 8.67 4.04 -10.23
CA GLY A 48 9.11 4.76 -9.04
C GLY A 48 7.98 5.24 -8.13
N LEU A 49 6.72 4.89 -8.43
CA LEU A 49 5.56 5.24 -7.62
C LEU A 49 5.77 4.82 -6.15
N GLY A 50 5.48 5.73 -5.23
CA GLY A 50 5.48 5.48 -3.78
C GLY A 50 6.85 5.20 -3.15
N ARG A 51 7.95 5.39 -3.90
CA ARG A 51 9.30 5.22 -3.38
C ARG A 51 9.56 6.10 -2.16
N ASP A 52 9.30 7.40 -2.28
CA ASP A 52 9.61 8.36 -1.21
C ASP A 52 8.71 8.16 0.01
N GLU A 53 7.43 7.83 -0.21
CA GLU A 53 6.48 7.51 0.86
C GLU A 53 6.92 6.25 1.63
N LEU A 54 7.34 5.20 0.92
CA LEU A 54 7.85 3.99 1.55
C LEU A 54 9.13 4.27 2.36
N LEU A 55 10.07 5.06 1.82
CA LEU A 55 11.31 5.41 2.50
C LEU A 55 11.05 6.27 3.74
N LEU A 56 10.14 7.24 3.65
CA LEU A 56 9.71 8.06 4.78
C LEU A 56 9.10 7.19 5.88
N HIS A 57 8.21 6.25 5.51
CA HIS A 57 7.59 5.33 6.45
C HIS A 57 8.63 4.45 7.15
N MET A 58 9.61 3.93 6.42
CA MET A 58 10.72 3.17 7.00
C MET A 58 11.57 4.00 7.96
N SER A 59 11.82 5.28 7.63
CA SER A 59 12.54 6.19 8.53
C SER A 59 11.76 6.44 9.82
N GLN A 60 10.44 6.60 9.74
CA GLN A 60 9.59 6.78 10.93
C GLN A 60 9.61 5.55 11.83
N LEU A 61 9.51 4.35 11.25
CA LEU A 61 9.58 3.10 12.00
C LEU A 61 10.95 2.91 12.69
N ARG A 62 12.04 3.23 11.98
CA ARG A 62 13.38 3.21 12.55
C ARG A 62 13.48 4.15 13.75
N ASN A 63 13.09 5.42 13.58
CA ASN A 63 13.15 6.42 14.64
C ASN A 63 12.28 6.06 15.85
N TYR A 64 11.16 5.36 15.64
CA TYR A 64 10.30 4.90 16.72
C TYR A 64 10.94 3.76 17.55
N TRP A 65 11.75 2.91 16.92
CA TRP A 65 12.36 1.74 17.57
C TRP A 65 13.78 1.99 18.09
N ASP A 66 14.46 3.02 17.57
CA ASP A 66 15.75 3.50 18.06
C ASP A 66 15.59 4.41 19.31
N GLN A 67 14.38 4.58 19.84
CA GLN A 67 14.05 5.24 21.13
C GLN A 67 13.93 4.21 22.25
#